data_AF-A0A846CLI4-F1
#
_entry.id   AF-A0A846CLI4-F1
#
_cell.length_a   1.000
_cell.length_b   1.000
_cell.length_c   1.000
_cell.angle_alpha   90.00
_cell.angle_beta   90.00
_cell.angle_gamma   90.00
#
_symmetry.space_group_name_H-M   'P 1'
#
loop_
_entity.id
_entity.type
_entity.pdbx_description
1 polymer ?
#
loop_
_entity_poly.entity_id
_entity_poly.type
_entity_poly.pdbx_seq_one_letter_code
_entity_poly.pdbx_strand_id
1 'polypeptide(L)'
;DREQRQLETLVAGCHPVVKQAIQQLIEMAKEAGIPCSICGQATVQDPELIDLLVQWGITSISVDVKDVEGTYQAITRAEQRLLLEAARNKSKGLGVKGQGENI
;
A
#
# COMPACT_ATOMS: atom_id res chain seq x y z
N ASP A 1 -16.50 21.90 9.73
CA ASP A 1 -16.97 21.41 11.03
C ASP A 1 -16.41 20.01 11.24
N ARG A 2 -15.70 19.75 12.35
CA ARG A 2 -14.76 18.62 12.51
C ARG A 2 -15.39 17.38 13.16
N GLU A 3 -16.72 17.36 13.31
CA GLU A 3 -17.45 16.40 14.16
C GLU A 3 -18.37 15.43 13.40
N GLN A 4 -18.10 15.14 12.14
CA GLN A 4 -18.79 14.00 11.51
C GLN A 4 -18.04 12.70 11.79
N ARG A 5 -18.38 12.11 12.93
CA ARG A 5 -18.15 10.70 13.31
C ARG A 5 -18.62 9.70 12.21
N GLN A 6 -19.37 10.17 11.22
CA GLN A 6 -19.75 9.45 10.00
C GLN A 6 -18.59 9.22 9.02
N LEU A 7 -17.54 10.06 9.03
CA LEU A 7 -16.37 9.90 8.17
C LEU A 7 -15.46 8.77 8.67
N GLU A 8 -15.44 8.53 9.98
CA GLU A 8 -14.66 7.44 10.60
C GLU A 8 -15.17 6.07 10.13
N THR A 9 -16.50 5.92 9.95
CA THR A 9 -17.11 4.71 9.41
C THR A 9 -16.87 4.53 7.91
N LEU A 10 -16.72 5.63 7.15
CA LEU A 10 -16.43 5.58 5.71
C LEU A 10 -15.03 5.05 5.40
N VAL A 11 -14.07 5.20 6.32
CA VAL A 11 -12.73 4.63 6.19
C VAL A 11 -12.64 3.25 6.85
N ALA A 12 -13.35 3.03 7.97
CA ALA A 12 -13.41 1.73 8.66
C ALA A 12 -14.17 0.62 7.89
N GLY A 13 -14.82 0.97 6.77
CA GLY A 13 -15.41 0.05 5.81
C GLY A 13 -15.19 0.53 4.38
N CYS A 14 -13.96 1.00 4.12
CA CYS A 14 -13.54 1.83 2.98
C CYS A 14 -14.31 1.53 1.68
N HIS A 15 -15.34 2.34 1.45
CA HIS A 15 -16.16 2.29 0.24
C HIS A 15 -15.22 2.29 -0.98
N PRO A 16 -15.44 1.45 -2.02
CA PRO A 16 -14.47 1.28 -3.12
C PRO A 16 -13.97 2.59 -3.73
N VAL A 17 -14.85 3.61 -3.80
CA VAL A 17 -14.53 4.96 -4.27
C VAL A 17 -13.48 5.67 -3.40
N VAL A 18 -13.51 5.50 -2.08
CA VAL A 18 -12.52 6.08 -1.17
C VAL A 18 -11.17 5.40 -1.33
N LYS A 19 -11.15 4.06 -1.44
CA LYS A 19 -9.91 3.31 -1.73
C LYS A 19 -9.28 3.78 -3.06
N GLN A 20 -10.10 3.96 -4.09
CA GLN A 20 -9.64 4.47 -5.39
C GLN A 20 -9.09 5.89 -5.31
N ALA A 21 -9.74 6.79 -4.58
CA ALA A 21 -9.24 8.16 -4.40
C ALA A 21 -7.89 8.18 -3.66
N ILE A 22 -7.74 7.35 -2.62
CA ILE A 22 -6.48 7.19 -1.88
C ILE A 22 -5.39 6.64 -2.80
N GLN A 23 -5.70 5.59 -3.58
CA GLN A 23 -4.78 5.01 -4.55
C GLN A 23 -4.29 6.08 -5.54
N GLN A 24 -5.21 6.80 -6.18
CA GLN A 24 -4.88 7.85 -7.14
C GLN A 24 -3.98 8.92 -6.54
N LEU A 25 -4.27 9.36 -5.31
CA LEU A 25 -3.46 10.35 -4.63
C LEU A 25 -2.02 9.86 -4.40
N ILE A 26 -1.87 8.62 -3.93
CA ILE A 26 -0.56 8.01 -3.67
C ILE A 26 0.23 7.84 -4.97
N GLU A 27 -0.42 7.34 -6.02
CA GLU A 27 0.20 7.14 -7.33
C GLU A 27 0.66 8.47 -7.94
N MET A 28 -0.18 9.50 -7.92
CA MET A 28 0.21 10.84 -8.40
C MET A 28 1.36 11.44 -7.58
N ALA A 29 1.33 11.29 -6.25
CA ALA A 29 2.42 11.79 -5.40
C ALA A 29 3.74 11.07 -5.70
N LYS A 30 3.68 9.75 -5.90
CA LYS A 30 4.83 8.93 -6.30
C LYS A 30 5.38 9.33 -7.66
N GLU A 31 4.51 9.54 -8.65
CA GLU A 31 4.89 10.04 -9.99
C GLU A 31 5.53 11.42 -9.92
N ALA A 32 5.04 12.29 -9.03
CA ALA A 32 5.60 13.62 -8.78
C ALA A 32 6.87 13.60 -7.92
N GLY A 33 7.29 12.44 -7.38
CA GLY A 33 8.42 12.34 -6.45
C GLY A 33 8.18 13.01 -5.08
N ILE A 34 6.92 13.19 -4.69
CA ILE A 34 6.51 13.86 -3.45
C ILE A 34 6.18 12.78 -2.40
N PRO A 35 6.72 12.87 -1.17
CA PRO A 35 6.34 11.98 -0.09
C PRO A 35 4.84 12.07 0.23
N CYS A 36 4.16 10.93 0.25
CA CYS A 36 2.77 10.81 0.64
C CYS A 36 2.66 10.09 1.99
N SER A 37 1.91 10.68 2.93
CA SER A 37 1.67 10.11 4.25
C SER A 37 0.19 10.07 4.58
N ILE A 38 -0.22 9.09 5.39
CA ILE A 38 -1.59 8.97 5.87
C ILE A 38 -1.61 8.94 7.40
N CYS A 39 -2.61 9.60 7.97
CA CYS A 39 -2.89 9.59 9.40
C CYS A 39 -4.33 9.11 9.64
N GLY A 40 -4.56 8.39 10.72
CA GLY A 40 -5.91 8.00 11.15
C GLY A 40 -5.96 6.59 11.70
N GLN A 41 -6.94 6.34 12.58
CA GLN A 41 -7.09 5.06 13.27
C GLN A 41 -7.52 3.92 12.33
N ALA A 42 -8.03 4.23 11.13
CA ALA A 42 -8.49 3.23 10.18
C ALA A 42 -7.36 2.34 9.63
N THR A 43 -6.12 2.84 9.54
CA THR A 43 -4.98 2.01 9.11
C THR A 43 -4.56 1.00 10.17
N VAL A 44 -4.83 1.29 11.44
CA VAL A 44 -4.48 0.40 12.57
C VAL A 44 -5.46 -0.78 12.69
N GLN A 45 -6.72 -0.56 12.32
CA GLN A 45 -7.80 -1.54 12.45
C GLN A 45 -7.89 -2.50 11.26
N ASP A 46 -7.24 -2.19 10.13
CA ASP A 46 -7.31 -2.97 8.88
C ASP A 46 -5.90 -3.24 8.30
N PRO A 47 -5.29 -4.40 8.60
CA PRO A 47 -4.01 -4.80 8.01
C PRO A 47 -4.04 -4.95 6.48
N GLU A 48 -5.18 -5.29 5.88
CA GLU A 48 -5.28 -5.39 4.42
C GLU A 48 -5.17 -4.02 3.75
N LEU A 49 -5.64 -2.96 4.43
CA LEU A 49 -5.43 -1.59 3.99
C LEU A 49 -3.94 -1.22 4.01
N ILE A 50 -3.17 -1.65 5.01
CA ILE A 50 -1.71 -1.43 5.04
C ILE A 50 -1.04 -2.10 3.84
N ASP A 51 -1.40 -3.34 3.50
CA ASP A 51 -0.87 -4.04 2.33
C ASP A 51 -1.09 -3.23 1.04
N LEU A 52 -2.31 -2.72 0.85
CA LEU A 52 -2.66 -1.89 -0.32
C LEU A 52 -1.88 -0.57 -0.34
N LEU A 53 -1.79 0.12 0.79
CA LEU A 53 -1.06 1.39 0.89
C LEU A 53 0.42 1.21 0.55
N VAL A 54 1.06 0.14 1.06
CA VAL A 54 2.45 -0.19 0.75
C VAL A 54 2.60 -0.55 -0.72
N GLN A 55 1.67 -1.34 -1.29
CA GLN A 55 1.68 -1.68 -2.71
C GLN A 55 1.57 -0.44 -3.62
N TRP A 56 0.72 0.53 -3.28
CA TRP A 56 0.59 1.78 -4.01
C TRP A 56 1.81 2.70 -3.84
N GLY A 57 2.54 2.55 -2.74
CA GLY A 57 3.80 3.24 -2.48
C GLY A 57 3.66 4.42 -1.54
N ILE A 58 2.83 4.28 -0.49
CA ILE A 58 2.83 5.22 0.63
C ILE A 58 4.25 5.34 1.21
N THR A 59 4.64 6.54 1.63
CA THR A 59 5.99 6.77 2.18
C THR A 59 6.03 6.80 3.71
N SER A 60 4.89 7.03 4.36
CA SER A 60 4.81 7.06 5.82
C SER A 60 3.36 6.84 6.30
N ILE A 61 3.22 6.17 7.45
CA ILE A 61 1.95 5.97 8.14
C ILE A 61 2.11 6.51 9.58
N SER A 62 1.23 7.44 9.97
CA SER A 62 1.23 8.04 11.31
C SER A 62 0.20 7.36 12.20
N VAL A 63 0.65 6.81 13.32
CA VAL A 63 -0.17 6.07 14.30
C VAL A 63 0.13 6.50 15.73
N ASP A 64 -0.77 6.16 16.65
CA ASP A 64 -0.51 6.37 18.08
C ASP A 64 0.63 5.46 18.56
N VAL A 65 1.34 5.89 19.61
CA VAL A 65 2.47 5.16 20.20
C VAL A 65 2.13 3.70 20.54
N LYS A 66 0.89 3.45 21.01
CA LYS A 66 0.42 2.11 21.37
C LYS A 66 0.31 1.15 20.17
N ASP A 67 0.18 1.69 18.95
CA ASP A 67 -0.09 0.96 17.72
C ASP A 67 1.14 0.86 16.80
N VAL A 68 2.25 1.51 17.19
CA VAL A 68 3.50 1.56 16.40
C VAL A 68 4.02 0.16 16.09
N GLU A 69 4.12 -0.71 17.09
CA GLU A 69 4.70 -2.05 16.92
C GLU A 69 3.86 -2.90 15.95
N GLY A 70 2.54 -2.93 16.14
CA GLY A 70 1.63 -3.68 15.26
C GLY A 70 1.66 -3.16 13.82
N THR A 71 1.65 -1.84 13.65
CA THR A 71 1.71 -1.20 12.33
C THR A 71 3.05 -1.48 11.65
N TYR A 72 4.16 -1.40 12.38
CA TYR A 72 5.51 -1.67 11.86
C TYR A 72 5.65 -3.11 11.36
N GLN A 73 5.12 -4.07 12.13
CA GLN A 73 5.10 -5.48 11.71
C GLN A 73 4.24 -5.71 10.47
N ALA A 74 3.09 -5.04 10.37
CA ALA A 74 2.24 -5.12 9.17
C ALA A 74 2.94 -4.56 7.93
N ILE A 75 3.56 -3.38 8.03
CA ILE A 75 4.34 -2.78 6.93
C ILE A 75 5.47 -3.72 6.51
N THR A 76 6.23 -4.25 7.47
CA THR A 76 7.35 -5.16 7.19
C THR A 76 6.89 -6.40 6.43
N ARG A 77 5.74 -6.98 6.80
CA ARG A 77 5.18 -8.15 6.11
C ARG A 77 4.74 -7.82 4.69
N ALA A 78 4.09 -6.67 4.50
CA ALA A 78 3.67 -6.18 3.19
C ALA A 78 4.87 -6.01 2.25
N GLU A 79 5.92 -5.33 2.72
CA GLU A 79 7.14 -5.09 1.95
C GLU A 79 7.86 -6.41 1.60
N GLN A 80 7.99 -7.32 2.56
CA GLN A 80 8.57 -8.65 2.32
C GLN A 80 7.82 -9.42 1.24
N ARG A 81 6.48 -9.36 1.26
CA ARG A 81 5.65 -10.01 0.23
C ARG A 81 5.92 -9.43 -1.15
N LEU A 82 5.98 -8.11 -1.29
CA LEU A 82 6.28 -7.44 -2.56
C LEU A 82 7.68 -7.81 -3.08
N LEU A 83 8.69 -7.88 -2.20
CA LEU A 83 10.04 -8.30 -2.57
C LEU A 83 10.07 -9.76 -3.04
N LEU A 84 9.37 -10.66 -2.34
CA LEU A 84 9.25 -12.07 -2.72
C LEU A 84 8.53 -12.25 -4.06
N GLU A 85 7.45 -11.50 -4.31
CA GLU A 85 6.72 -11.48 -5.57
C GLU A 85 7.61 -10.97 -6.71
N ALA A 86 8.35 -9.87 -6.49
CA ALA A 86 9.31 -9.34 -7.45
C ALA A 86 10.43 -10.35 -7.78
N ALA A 87 10.98 -11.05 -6.78
CA ALA A 87 11.99 -12.07 -6.97
C ALA A 87 11.46 -13.27 -7.79
N ARG A 88 10.23 -13.74 -7.50
CA ARG A 88 9.56 -14.80 -8.25
C ARG A 88 9.25 -14.40 -9.70
N ASN A 89 8.88 -13.14 -9.93
CA ASN A 89 8.62 -12.63 -11.27
C ASN A 89 9.91 -12.51 -12.09
N LYS A 90 11.02 -12.10 -11.47
CA LYS A 90 12.35 -12.11 -12.10
C LYS A 90 12.79 -13.53 -12.49
N SER A 91 12.58 -14.54 -11.64
CA SER A 91 12.96 -15.92 -11.96
C SER A 91 12.11 -16.54 -13.08
N LYS A 92 10.82 -16.18 -13.19
CA LYS A 92 9.97 -16.58 -14.33
C LYS A 92 10.38 -15.92 -15.65
N GLY A 93 10.79 -14.65 -15.62
CA GLY A 93 11.25 -13.90 -16.81
C GLY A 93 12.58 -14.40 -17.40
N LEU A 94 13.39 -15.11 -16.62
CA LEU A 94 14.64 -15.73 -17.07
C LEU A 94 14.44 -17.07 -17.79
N GLY A 95 13.22 -17.64 -17.78
CA GLY A 95 12.89 -18.90 -18.45
C GLY A 95 12.34 -18.78 -19.88
N VAL A 96 12.19 -17.55 -20.43
CA VAL A 96 11.64 -17.29 -21.78
C VAL A 96 12.65 -16.53 -22.64
N LYS A 97 13.86 -17.09 -22.79
CA LYS A 97 14.81 -16.68 -23.83
C LYS A 97 15.40 -17.93 -24.49
N GLY A 98 14.63 -18.56 -25.36
CA GLY A 98 15.08 -19.63 -26.23
C GLY A 98 14.04 -19.91 -27.30
N GLN A 99 14.48 -19.93 -28.56
CA GLN A 99 13.73 -20.07 -29.84
C GLN A 99 13.25 -18.73 -30.43
N GLY A 100 13.77 -18.21 -31.55
CA GLY A 100 14.82 -18.68 -32.44
C GLY A 100 15.02 -17.64 -33.55
N GLU A 101 16.26 -17.19 -33.76
CA GLU A 101 16.69 -16.65 -35.04
C GLU A 101 16.78 -17.82 -36.02
N ASN A 102 16.09 -17.71 -37.16
CA ASN A 102 16.49 -18.42 -38.37
C ASN A 102 16.08 -17.56 -39.57
N ILE A 103 17.08 -16.92 -40.20
CA ILE A 103 17.03 -16.37 -41.56
C ILE A 103 17.82 -17.36 -42.42
#